data_AF-A0A5Q4GR30-F1
#
_entry.id   AF-A0A5Q4GR30-F1
#
_cell.length_a   1.000
_cell.length_b   1.000
_cell.length_c   1.000
_cell.angle_alpha   90.00
_cell.angle_beta   90.00
_cell.angle_gamma   90.00
#
_symmetry.space_group_name_H-M   'P 1'
#
loop_
_entity.id
_entity.type
_entity.pdbx_description
1 polymer ?
#
loop_
_entity_poly.entity_id
_entity_poly.type
_entity_poly.pdbx_seq_one_letter_code
_entity_poly.pdbx_strand_id
1 'polypeptide(L)' 'MNVTLTPDLEQALVLRARQHGTTPEAVVLDAIRDKLGPEPAELANILEPRDEWEERLLRVGTPCGVSVSNEALSSEGLYE' A
#
# COMPACT_ATOMS: atom_id res chain seq x y z
N MET A 1 17.88 1.29 7.76
CA MET A 1 17.97 -0.16 8.07
C MET A 1 18.45 -0.84 6.80
N ASN A 2 19.63 -1.46 6.81
CA ASN A 2 20.20 -2.12 5.62
C ASN A 2 19.98 -3.63 5.73
N VAL A 3 19.40 -4.22 4.69
CA VAL A 3 19.28 -5.66 4.53
C VAL A 3 20.21 -6.06 3.39
N THR A 4 21.23 -6.85 3.69
CA THR A 4 22.11 -7.42 2.67
C THR A 4 21.40 -8.58 1.98
N LEU A 5 21.14 -8.42 0.69
CA LEU A 5 20.55 -9.44 -0.16
C LEU A 5 21.64 -10.17 -0.95
N THR A 6 21.32 -11.37 -1.45
CA THR A 6 22.21 -12.05 -2.38
C THR A 6 22.23 -11.33 -3.73
N PRO A 7 23.35 -11.32 -4.47
CA PRO A 7 23.47 -10.60 -5.75
C PRO A 7 22.41 -11.00 -6.78
N ASP A 8 22.05 -12.29 -6.80
CA ASP A 8 21.03 -12.83 -7.70
C ASP A 8 19.63 -12.27 -7.38
N LEU A 9 19.34 -12.07 -6.09
CA LEU A 9 18.06 -11.52 -5.64
C LEU A 9 17.97 -10.02 -5.95
N GLU A 10 19.07 -9.28 -5.79
CA GLU A 10 19.13 -7.86 -6.16
C GLU A 10 18.87 -7.67 -7.66
N GLN A 11 19.49 -8.50 -8.51
CA GLN A 11 19.22 -8.45 -9.96
C GLN A 11 17.77 -8.77 -10.29
N ALA A 12 17.19 -9.80 -9.66
CA ALA A 12 15.79 -10.18 -9.87
C ALA A 12 14.85 -9.04 -9.46
N LEU A 13 15.13 -8.35 -8.35
CA LEU A 13 14.36 -7.20 -7.88
C LEU A 13 14.46 -6.02 -8.85
N VAL A 14 15.67 -5.69 -9.33
CA VAL A 14 15.87 -4.61 -10.31
C VAL A 14 15.13 -4.88 -11.61
N LEU A 15 15.19 -6.13 -12.11
CA LEU A 15 14.46 -6.51 -13.32
C LEU A 15 12.94 -6.39 -13.14
N ARG A 16 12.43 -6.85 -12.00
CA ARG A 16 11.00 -6.77 -11.68
C ARG A 16 10.54 -5.32 -11.49
N ALA A 17 11.33 -4.51 -10.81
CA ALA A 17 11.08 -3.07 -10.65
C ALA A 17 10.98 -2.36 -11.99
N ARG A 18 11.88 -2.67 -12.94
CA ARG A 18 11.81 -2.13 -14.31
C ARG A 18 10.55 -2.54 -15.06
N GLN A 19 10.13 -3.80 -14.93
CA GLN A 19 8.90 -4.30 -15.59
C GLN A 19 7.64 -3.59 -15.09
N HIS A 20 7.60 -3.27 -13.79
CA HIS A 20 6.47 -2.59 -13.17
C HIS A 20 6.61 -1.06 -13.15
N GLY A 21 7.74 -0.51 -13.63
CA GLY A 21 8.01 0.93 -13.57
C GLY A 21 8.14 1.49 -12.15
N THR A 22 8.54 0.65 -11.19
CA THR A 22 8.65 1.01 -9.76
C THR A 22 10.10 0.94 -9.28
N THR A 23 10.33 1.22 -8.00
CA THR A 23 11.65 1.03 -7.38
C THR A 23 11.79 -0.39 -6.80
N PRO A 24 13.02 -0.93 -6.71
CA PRO A 24 13.27 -2.24 -6.10
C PRO A 24 12.71 -2.36 -4.68
N GLU A 25 12.76 -1.28 -3.89
CA GLU A 25 12.23 -1.23 -2.53
C GLU A 25 10.71 -1.39 -2.51
N ALA A 26 9.99 -0.76 -3.46
CA ALA A 26 8.55 -0.92 -3.59
C ALA A 26 8.18 -2.37 -3.93
N VAL A 27 8.94 -3.01 -4.82
CA VAL A 27 8.75 -4.44 -5.16
C VAL A 27 9.00 -5.34 -3.95
N VAL A 28 10.02 -5.04 -3.14
CA VAL A 28 10.29 -5.79 -1.90
C VAL A 28 9.14 -5.62 -0.91
N LEU A 29 8.65 -4.39 -0.73
CA LEU A 29 7.55 -4.11 0.18
C LEU A 29 6.26 -4.81 -0.24
N ASP A 30 5.93 -4.82 -1.53
CA ASP A 30 4.77 -5.54 -2.02
C ASP A 30 4.95 -7.05 -1.87
N ALA A 31 6.13 -7.60 -2.18
CA ALA A 31 6.40 -9.02 -1.95
C ALA A 31 6.30 -9.42 -0.47
N ILE A 32 6.71 -8.54 0.45
CA ILE A 32 6.56 -8.74 1.89
C ILE A 32 5.08 -8.66 2.27
N ARG A 33 4.33 -7.67 1.78
CA ARG A 33 2.88 -7.56 2.04
C ARG A 33 2.11 -8.76 1.53
N ASP A 34 2.45 -9.29 0.36
CA ASP A 34 1.80 -10.47 -0.20
C ASP A 34 2.09 -11.77 0.58
N LYS A 35 3.22 -11.83 1.30
CA LYS A 35 3.67 -13.06 2.00
C LYS A 35 3.52 -13.02 3.50
N LEU A 36 3.55 -11.83 4.07
CA LEU A 36 3.60 -11.57 5.51
C LEU A 36 2.57 -10.52 5.94
N GLY A 37 1.86 -9.91 4.98
CA GLY A 37 0.75 -9.02 5.30
C GLY A 37 -0.40 -9.81 5.93
N PRO A 38 -1.23 -9.14 6.76
CA PRO A 38 -2.42 -9.77 7.28
C PRO A 38 -3.31 -10.18 6.12
N GLU A 39 -3.84 -11.40 6.16
CA GLU A 39 -4.91 -11.78 5.23
C GLU A 39 -6.05 -10.75 5.35
N PRO A 40 -6.85 -10.50 4.31
CA PRO A 40 -7.93 -9.50 4.37
C PRO A 40 -8.89 -9.72 5.55
N ALA A 41 -9.09 -10.99 5.95
CA ALA A 41 -9.84 -11.37 7.13
C ALA A 41 -9.14 -11.00 8.46
N GLU A 42 -7.81 -11.06 8.52
CA GLU A 42 -7.02 -10.61 9.66
C GLU A 42 -6.98 -9.09 9.72
N LEU A 43 -6.92 -8.40 8.57
CA LEU A 43 -7.00 -6.94 8.51
C LEU A 43 -8.34 -6.43 9.07
N ALA A 44 -9.44 -7.12 8.76
CA ALA A 44 -10.75 -6.81 9.33
C ALA A 44 -10.80 -7.00 10.86
N ASN A 45 -10.07 -7.97 11.41
CA ASN A 45 -9.95 -8.18 12.86
C ASN A 45 -9.02 -7.15 13.53
N ILE A 46 -8.01 -6.64 12.81
CA ILE A 46 -7.10 -5.59 13.33
C ILE A 46 -7.79 -4.22 13.35
N LEU A 47 -8.74 -3.99 12.43
CA LEU A 47 -9.50 -2.76 12.30
C LEU A 47 -10.78 -2.75 13.16
N GLU A 48 -10.78 -3.37 14.34
CA GLU A 48 -11.85 -3.14 15.31
C GLU A 48 -11.84 -1.66 15.72
N PRO A 49 -12.86 -0.87 15.37
CA PRO A 49 -12.89 0.55 15.69
C PRO A 49 -12.93 0.72 17.20
N ARG A 50 -12.03 1.55 17.74
CA ARG A 50 -11.91 1.77 19.18
C ARG A 50 -12.97 2.72 19.70
N ASP A 51 -13.57 3.51 18.81
CA ASP A 51 -14.65 4.44 19.10
C ASP A 51 -15.63 4.61 17.93
N GLU A 52 -16.73 5.31 18.21
CA GLU A 52 -17.80 5.58 17.23
C GLU A 52 -17.32 6.44 16.04
N TRP A 53 -16.22 7.19 16.19
CA TRP A 53 -15.67 8.01 15.11
C TRP A 53 -14.89 7.14 14.11
N GLU A 54 -14.02 6.24 14.59
CA GLU A 54 -13.31 5.25 13.78
C GLU A 54 -14.30 4.29 13.10
N GLU A 55 -15.36 3.89 13.80
CA GLU A 55 -16.41 3.04 13.22
C GLU A 55 -17.09 3.72 12.04
N ARG A 56 -17.45 5.00 12.17
CA ARG A 56 -18.06 5.78 11.09
C ARG A 56 -17.09 5.98 9.93
N LEU A 57 -15.81 6.23 10.22
CA LEU A 57 -14.78 6.40 9.20
C LEU A 57 -14.57 5.11 8.38
N LEU A 58 -14.44 3.97 9.05
CA LEU A 58 -14.30 2.66 8.39
C LEU A 58 -15.56 2.32 7.58
N ARG A 59 -16.76 2.60 8.12
CA ARG A 59 -18.04 2.40 7.41
C ARG A 59 -18.17 3.23 6.14
N VAL A 60 -17.67 4.48 6.16
CA VAL A 60 -17.65 5.37 4.98
C VAL A 60 -16.55 4.97 3.98
N GLY A 61 -15.43 4.42 4.45
CA GLY A 61 -14.33 3.94 3.60
C GLY A 61 -14.57 2.59 2.94
N THR A 62 -15.43 1.73 3.52
CA THR A 62 -15.74 0.37 3.02
C THR A 62 -16.35 0.33 1.60
N PRO A 63 -17.26 1.24 1.19
CA PRO A 63 -17.72 1.27 -0.21
C PRO A 63 -16.66 1.80 -1.20
N CYS A 64 -15.56 2.38 -0.73
CA CYS A 64 -14.56 3.07 -1.56
C CYS A 64 -13.40 2.12 -1.93
N GLY A 65 -13.70 1.04 -2.63
CA GLY A 65 -12.70 0.18 -3.30
C GLY A 65 -12.06 0.84 -4.52
N VAL A 66 -11.74 2.15 -4.45
CA VAL A 66 -11.12 2.90 -5.55
C VAL A 66 -9.97 3.70 -4.96
N SER A 67 -8.74 3.37 -5.35
CA SER A 67 -7.59 4.24 -5.15
C SER A 67 -7.89 5.56 -5.86
N VAL A 68 -8.20 6.59 -5.08
CA VAL A 68 -8.47 7.93 -5.61
C VAL A 68 -7.19 8.42 -6.28
N SER A 69 -7.23 8.67 -7.60
CA SER A 69 -6.08 9.16 -8.36
C SER A 69 -5.57 10.48 -7.76
N ASN A 70 -4.25 10.68 -7.76
CA ASN A 70 -3.59 11.88 -7.20
C ASN A 70 -4.19 13.21 -7.71
N GLU A 71 -4.73 13.24 -8.94
CA GLU A 71 -5.47 14.37 -9.50
C GLU A 71 -6.72 14.77 -8.71
N ALA A 72 -7.44 13.81 -8.12
CA ALA A 72 -8.63 14.09 -7.33
C ALA A 72 -8.31 14.55 -5.88
N LEU A 73 -7.03 14.49 -5.50
CA LEU A 73 -6.51 14.99 -4.23
C LEU A 73 -5.62 16.24 -4.40
N SER A 74 -5.37 16.70 -5.64
CA SER A 74 -4.60 17.92 -5.87
C SER A 74 -5.45 19.16 -5.58
N SER A 75 -4.90 20.08 -4.79
CA SER A 75 -5.51 21.39 -4.51
C SER A 75 -5.22 22.44 -5.59
N GLU A 76 -4.54 22.07 -6.67
CA GLU A 76 -4.34 22.94 -7.83
C GLU A 76 -5.68 23.23 -8.51
N GLY A 77 -6.10 24.50 -8.48
CA GLY A 77 -7.35 24.99 -9.05
C GLY A 77 -8.41 25.44 -8.03
N LEU A 78 -8.20 25.23 -6.72
CA LEU A 78 -9.09 25.78 -5.67
C LEU A 78 -8.77 27.24 -5.28
N TYR A 79 -7.67 27.79 -5.80
CA TYR A 79 -7.23 29.17 -5.57
C TYR A 79 -6.94 29.90 -6.90
N GLU A 80 -7.85 29.80 -7.87
CA GLU A 80 -7.97 30.84 -8.90
C GLU A 80 -9.07 31.84 -8.53
#